data_AF-A0A7Y8L9A9-F1
#
_entry.id   AF-A0A7Y8L9A9-F1
#
_cell.length_a   1.000
_cell.length_b   1.000
_cell.length_c   1.000
_cell.angle_alpha   90.00
_cell.angle_beta   90.00
_cell.angle_gamma   90.00
#
_symmetry.space_group_name_H-M   'P 1'
#
loop_
_entity.id
_entity.type
_entity.pdbx_description
1 polymer ?
#
loop_
_entity_poly.entity_id
_entity_poly.type
_entity_poly.pdbx_seq_one_letter_code
_entity_poly.pdbx_strand_id
1 'polypeptide(L)'
;IIIFIGKMFEKLIHLSGLGLLNKFFGFIVAGGKVFLIFSIIIYASSSIKLIKENTKKFFNDSIMYPILLEAGSYIVKIDTQDFVKNQAHQLEDSAREKVIENLKNETIKRLKDTNISNLQQENRNSGM
;
A
#
# COMPACT_ATOMS: atom_id res chain seq x y z
N ILE A 1 13.17 -17.18 58.63
CA ILE A 1 11.90 -17.29 57.87
C ILE A 1 11.95 -16.51 56.54
N ILE A 2 12.19 -15.19 56.56
CA ILE A 2 12.15 -14.34 55.34
C ILE A 2 13.14 -14.77 54.24
N ILE A 3 14.37 -15.14 54.61
CA ILE A 3 15.40 -15.61 53.64
C ILE A 3 15.00 -16.95 53.00
N PHE A 4 14.26 -17.80 53.71
CA PHE A 4 13.83 -19.11 53.22
C PHE A 4 12.67 -18.98 52.22
N ILE A 5 11.69 -18.11 52.52
CA ILE A 5 10.63 -17.73 51.57
C ILE A 5 11.23 -17.07 50.33
N GLY A 6 12.19 -16.16 50.51
CA GLY A 6 12.88 -15.50 49.40
C GLY A 6 13.55 -16.49 48.46
N LYS A 7 14.28 -17.47 49.00
CA LYS A 7 14.92 -18.52 48.19
C LYS A 7 13.93 -19.44 47.47
N MET A 8 12.76 -19.72 48.06
CA MET A 8 11.71 -20.50 47.39
C MET A 8 11.04 -19.71 46.26
N PHE A 9 10.81 -18.41 46.45
CA PHE A 9 10.22 -17.53 45.44
C PHE A 9 11.17 -17.27 44.27
N GLU A 10 12.46 -17.09 44.54
CA GLU A 10 13.52 -16.99 43.53
C GLU A 10 13.59 -18.25 42.66
N LYS A 11 13.51 -19.43 43.28
CA LYS A 11 13.48 -20.70 42.56
C LYS A 11 12.19 -20.86 41.74
N LEU A 12 11.05 -20.41 42.25
CA LEU A 12 9.78 -20.38 41.52
C LEU A 12 9.87 -19.47 40.30
N ILE A 13 10.36 -18.24 40.42
CA ILE A 13 10.51 -17.31 39.30
C ILE A 13 11.49 -17.86 38.24
N HIS A 14 12.59 -18.43 38.69
CA HIS A 14 13.61 -19.00 37.79
C HIS A 14 13.15 -20.31 37.12
N LEU A 15 12.30 -21.10 37.78
CA LEU A 15 11.63 -22.29 37.23
C LEU A 15 10.31 -21.95 36.51
N SER A 16 9.74 -20.76 36.71
CA SER A 16 8.46 -20.29 36.14
C SER A 16 8.55 -20.06 34.63
N GLY A 17 9.73 -20.27 34.02
CA GLY A 17 9.87 -20.24 32.58
C GLY A 17 9.74 -18.85 31.97
N LEU A 18 9.88 -17.77 32.75
CA LEU A 18 9.84 -16.39 32.22
C LEU A 18 10.92 -16.15 31.13
N GLY A 19 12.07 -16.83 31.23
CA GLY A 19 13.07 -16.86 30.16
C GLY A 19 12.65 -17.68 28.93
N LEU A 20 11.88 -18.75 29.11
CA LEU A 20 11.29 -19.51 27.99
C LEU A 20 10.18 -18.70 27.33
N LEU A 21 9.34 -18.01 28.10
CA LEU A 21 8.28 -17.14 27.57
C LEU A 21 8.89 -16.00 26.73
N ASN A 22 9.95 -15.36 27.21
CA ASN A 22 10.67 -14.34 26.43
C ASN A 22 11.23 -14.91 25.10
N LYS A 23 11.74 -16.15 25.12
CA LYS A 23 12.18 -16.85 23.90
C LYS A 23 11.03 -17.26 22.98
N PHE A 24 9.88 -17.66 23.52
CA PHE A 24 8.67 -17.99 22.75
C PHE A 24 8.11 -16.76 22.05
N PHE A 25 8.03 -15.62 22.74
CA PHE A 25 7.64 -14.36 22.11
C PHE A 25 8.67 -13.94 21.04
N GLY A 26 9.96 -14.07 21.34
CA GLY A 26 11.02 -13.85 20.35
C GLY A 26 10.87 -14.75 19.12
N PHE A 27 10.52 -16.03 19.31
CA PHE A 27 10.25 -16.99 18.25
C PHE A 27 9.00 -16.64 17.43
N ILE A 28 7.91 -16.20 18.07
CA ILE A 28 6.68 -15.78 17.37
C ILE A 28 6.95 -14.52 16.54
N VAL A 29 7.69 -13.55 17.07
CA VAL A 29 8.03 -12.31 16.34
C VAL A 29 8.99 -12.61 15.18
N ALA A 30 10.00 -13.46 15.39
CA ALA A 30 10.94 -13.85 14.33
C ALA A 30 10.27 -14.75 13.27
N GLY A 31 9.54 -15.77 13.71
CA GLY A 31 8.77 -16.69 12.88
C GLY A 31 7.63 -15.98 12.14
N GLY A 32 7.03 -14.96 12.76
CA GLY A 32 6.03 -14.10 12.14
C GLY A 32 6.56 -13.41 10.88
N LYS A 33 7.81 -12.91 10.88
CA LYS A 33 8.41 -12.34 9.67
C LYS A 33 8.48 -13.36 8.53
N VAL A 34 8.92 -14.58 8.83
CA VAL A 34 9.00 -15.66 7.84
C VAL A 34 7.61 -16.08 7.36
N PHE A 35 6.63 -16.15 8.27
CA PHE A 35 5.23 -16.42 7.97
C PHE A 35 4.65 -15.40 6.98
N LEU A 36 4.93 -14.11 7.15
CA LEU A 36 4.45 -13.06 6.23
C LEU A 36 4.95 -13.29 4.79
N ILE A 37 6.21 -13.68 4.62
CA ILE A 37 6.77 -13.98 3.29
C ILE A 37 6.05 -15.17 2.65
N PHE A 38 5.85 -16.25 3.39
CA PHE A 38 5.09 -17.41 2.89
C PHE A 38 3.65 -17.06 2.53
N SER A 39 3.02 -16.23 3.35
CA SER A 39 1.65 -15.76 3.15
C SER A 39 1.50 -15.01 1.81
N ILE A 40 2.43 -14.10 1.50
CA ILE A 40 2.47 -13.40 0.20
C ILE A 40 2.66 -14.38 -0.96
N ILE A 41 3.62 -15.30 -0.84
CA ILE A 41 3.94 -16.27 -1.91
C ILE A 41 2.73 -17.18 -2.20
N ILE A 42 2.10 -17.71 -1.16
CA ILE A 42 0.94 -18.60 -1.29
C ILE A 42 -0.24 -17.83 -1.87
N TYR A 43 -0.49 -16.60 -1.43
CA TYR A 43 -1.55 -15.76 -1.98
C TYR A 43 -1.32 -15.42 -3.46
N ALA A 44 -0.12 -14.99 -3.82
CA ALA A 44 0.25 -14.70 -5.21
C ALA A 44 0.12 -15.94 -6.10
N SER A 45 0.58 -17.09 -5.60
CA SER A 45 0.49 -18.37 -6.31
C SER A 45 -0.97 -18.84 -6.46
N SER A 46 -1.81 -18.68 -5.42
CA SER A 46 -3.23 -19.04 -5.44
C SER A 46 -4.10 -18.08 -6.25
N SER A 47 -3.58 -16.89 -6.60
CA SER A 47 -4.24 -15.99 -7.55
C SER A 47 -4.30 -16.58 -8.96
N ILE A 48 -3.42 -17.51 -9.28
CA ILE A 48 -3.44 -18.25 -10.55
C ILE A 48 -4.36 -19.47 -10.42
N LYS A 49 -5.45 -19.52 -11.21
CA LYS A 49 -6.49 -20.58 -11.15
C LYS A 49 -5.92 -21.99 -11.22
N LEU A 50 -4.99 -22.27 -12.14
CA LEU A 50 -4.38 -23.59 -12.33
C LEU A 50 -3.59 -24.05 -11.09
N ILE A 51 -2.90 -23.13 -10.43
CA ILE A 51 -2.12 -23.44 -9.24
C ILE A 51 -3.07 -23.66 -8.06
N LYS A 52 -4.11 -22.83 -7.92
CA LYS A 52 -5.13 -22.97 -6.88
C LYS A 52 -5.86 -24.32 -6.95
N GLU A 53 -6.25 -24.78 -8.13
CA GLU A 53 -6.97 -26.05 -8.31
C GLU A 53 -6.12 -27.27 -7.98
N ASN A 54 -4.84 -27.27 -8.38
CA ASN A 54 -3.90 -28.33 -8.02
C ASN A 54 -3.52 -28.28 -6.53
N THR A 55 -3.33 -27.09 -5.98
CA THR A 55 -2.99 -26.89 -4.56
C THR A 55 -4.15 -27.28 -3.66
N LYS A 56 -5.41 -26.97 -4.03
CA LYS A 56 -6.59 -27.39 -3.26
C LYS A 56 -6.60 -28.89 -2.98
N LYS A 57 -6.25 -29.73 -3.96
CA LYS A 57 -6.21 -31.19 -3.77
C LYS A 57 -5.31 -31.63 -2.61
N PHE A 58 -4.24 -30.88 -2.33
CA PHE A 58 -3.30 -31.19 -1.25
C PHE A 58 -3.55 -30.41 0.05
N PHE A 59 -4.27 -29.29 -0.01
CA PHE A 59 -4.45 -28.37 1.11
C PHE A 59 -5.91 -28.16 1.53
N ASN A 60 -6.87 -28.93 0.99
CA ASN A 60 -8.31 -28.80 1.27
C ASN A 60 -8.65 -28.87 2.77
N ASP A 61 -7.96 -29.71 3.54
CA ASP A 61 -8.18 -29.87 5.00
C ASP A 61 -7.13 -29.10 5.84
N SER A 62 -6.35 -28.22 5.22
CA SER A 62 -5.32 -27.46 5.92
C SER A 62 -5.94 -26.28 6.67
N ILE A 63 -5.71 -26.22 7.98
CA ILE A 63 -6.04 -25.03 8.79
C ILE A 63 -5.12 -23.86 8.44
N MET A 64 -3.86 -24.13 8.08
CA MET A 64 -2.88 -23.09 7.80
C MET A 64 -3.04 -22.44 6.43
N TYR A 65 -3.48 -23.19 5.43
CA TYR A 65 -3.69 -22.67 4.08
C TYR A 65 -4.64 -21.46 4.00
N PRO A 66 -5.86 -21.49 4.58
CA PRO A 66 -6.74 -20.33 4.57
C PRO A 66 -6.17 -19.15 5.37
N ILE A 67 -5.49 -19.40 6.50
CA ILE A 67 -4.85 -18.34 7.31
C ILE A 67 -3.77 -17.62 6.48
N LEU A 68 -2.92 -18.38 5.79
CA LEU A 68 -1.87 -17.83 4.92
C LEU A 68 -2.47 -17.10 3.71
N LEU A 69 -3.59 -17.56 3.18
CA LEU A 69 -4.27 -16.92 2.05
C LEU A 69 -4.90 -15.59 2.46
N GLU A 70 -5.56 -15.55 3.62
CA GLU A 70 -6.21 -14.36 4.16
C GLU A 70 -5.19 -13.29 4.58
N ALA A 71 -4.16 -13.67 5.34
CA ALA A 71 -3.08 -12.76 5.70
C ALA A 71 -2.36 -12.22 4.46
N GLY A 72 -2.13 -13.06 3.45
CA GLY A 72 -1.42 -12.69 2.23
C GLY A 72 -2.25 -11.73 1.38
N SER A 73 -3.56 -11.99 1.31
CA SER A 73 -4.51 -11.07 0.70
C SER A 73 -4.48 -9.70 1.36
N TYR A 74 -4.43 -9.64 2.69
CA TYR A 74 -4.45 -8.38 3.42
C TYR A 74 -3.18 -7.58 3.16
N ILE A 75 -2.02 -8.24 3.23
CA ILE A 75 -0.70 -7.62 3.01
C ILE A 75 -0.59 -7.03 1.60
N VAL A 76 -0.90 -7.82 0.57
CA VAL A 76 -0.79 -7.37 -0.83
C VAL A 76 -1.77 -6.23 -1.13
N LYS A 77 -2.99 -6.27 -0.57
CA LYS A 77 -3.97 -5.20 -0.77
C LYS A 77 -3.53 -3.86 -0.20
N ILE A 78 -2.87 -3.85 0.97
CA ILE A 78 -2.34 -2.61 1.56
C ILE A 78 -1.32 -1.96 0.61
N ASP A 79 -0.35 -2.73 0.13
CA ASP A 79 0.71 -2.22 -0.76
C ASP A 79 0.12 -1.64 -2.07
N THR A 80 -0.88 -2.31 -2.64
CA THR A 80 -1.54 -1.80 -3.86
C THR A 80 -2.33 -0.51 -3.64
N GLN A 81 -2.92 -0.29 -2.47
CA GLN A 81 -3.72 0.92 -2.22
C GLN A 81 -2.85 2.17 -2.14
N ASP A 82 -1.72 2.09 -1.43
CA ASP A 82 -0.76 3.19 -1.33
C ASP A 82 -0.14 3.50 -2.69
N PHE A 83 0.21 2.45 -3.46
CA PHE A 83 0.71 2.61 -4.81
C PHE A 83 -0.30 3.28 -5.77
N VAL A 84 -1.56 2.84 -5.74
CA VAL A 84 -2.63 3.42 -6.57
C VAL A 84 -2.91 4.87 -6.19
N LYS A 85 -2.95 5.19 -4.89
CA LYS A 85 -3.16 6.56 -4.42
C LYS A 85 -2.05 7.50 -4.90
N ASN A 86 -0.79 7.06 -4.80
CA ASN A 86 0.36 7.86 -5.24
C ASN A 86 0.40 8.05 -6.77
N GLN A 87 -0.06 7.07 -7.55
CA GLN A 87 -0.20 7.24 -9.00
C GLN A 87 -1.38 8.13 -9.37
N ALA A 88 -2.52 8.02 -8.68
CA ALA A 88 -3.68 8.87 -8.91
C ALA A 88 -3.34 10.35 -8.70
N HIS A 89 -2.59 10.69 -7.65
CA HIS A 89 -2.12 12.06 -7.42
C HIS A 89 -1.20 12.56 -8.54
N GLN A 90 -0.24 11.75 -8.99
CA GLN A 90 0.64 12.13 -10.11
C GLN A 90 -0.12 12.33 -11.43
N LEU A 91 -1.13 11.50 -11.71
CA LEU A 91 -1.99 11.64 -12.88
C LEU A 91 -2.87 12.89 -12.79
N GLU A 92 -3.40 13.20 -11.60
CA GLU A 92 -4.21 14.40 -11.35
C GLU A 92 -3.39 15.68 -11.53
N ASP A 93 -2.18 15.74 -10.98
CA ASP A 93 -1.29 16.90 -11.10
C ASP A 93 -0.87 17.13 -12.57
N SER A 94 -0.50 16.05 -13.27
CA SER A 94 -0.12 16.12 -14.69
C SER A 94 -1.30 16.48 -15.61
N ALA A 95 -2.53 16.07 -15.25
CA ALA A 95 -3.74 16.48 -15.96
C ALA A 95 -4.09 17.96 -15.71
N ARG A 96 -4.00 18.42 -14.46
CA ARG A 96 -4.25 19.83 -14.09
C ARG A 96 -3.28 20.77 -14.79
N GLU A 97 -2.00 20.43 -14.87
CA GLU A 97 -0.99 21.25 -15.53
C GLU A 97 -1.25 21.40 -17.04
N LYS A 98 -1.59 20.30 -17.72
CA LYS A 98 -2.00 20.33 -19.15
C LYS A 98 -3.27 21.14 -19.40
N VAL A 99 -4.25 21.08 -18.49
CA VAL A 99 -5.48 21.89 -18.60
C VAL A 99 -5.18 23.38 -18.45
N ILE A 100 -4.35 23.76 -17.48
CA ILE A 100 -3.95 25.16 -17.25
C ILE A 100 -3.15 25.70 -18.44
N GLU A 101 -2.22 24.91 -19.00
CA GLU A 101 -1.44 25.28 -20.19
C GLU A 101 -2.34 25.54 -21.41
N ASN A 102 -3.29 24.63 -21.67
CA ASN A 102 -4.22 24.78 -22.79
C ASN A 102 -5.11 26.02 -22.63
N LEU A 103 -5.66 26.27 -21.45
CA LEU A 103 -6.49 27.46 -21.18
C LEU A 103 -5.69 28.76 -21.34
N LYS A 104 -4.42 28.78 -20.91
CA LYS A 104 -3.54 29.94 -21.07
C LYS A 104 -3.25 30.22 -22.54
N ASN A 105 -2.95 29.19 -23.32
CA ASN A 105 -2.69 29.30 -24.75
C ASN A 105 -3.92 29.76 -25.52
N GLU A 106 -5.10 29.24 -25.18
CA GLU A 106 -6.36 29.62 -25.81
C GLU A 106 -6.75 31.07 -25.46
N THR A 107 -6.55 31.50 -24.22
CA THR A 107 -6.80 32.88 -23.78
C THR A 107 -5.87 33.88 -24.48
N ILE A 108 -4.58 33.57 -24.56
CA ILE A 108 -3.60 34.42 -25.27
C ILE A 108 -3.95 34.53 -26.76
N LYS A 109 -4.42 33.44 -27.38
CA LYS A 109 -4.88 33.46 -28.77
C LYS A 109 -6.10 34.36 -28.95
N ARG A 110 -7.13 34.21 -28.10
CA ARG A 110 -8.33 35.07 -28.11
C ARG A 110 -8.03 36.55 -27.90
N LEU A 111 -7.08 36.88 -27.02
CA LEU A 111 -6.66 38.26 -26.77
C LEU A 111 -5.92 38.86 -27.98
N LYS A 112 -5.08 38.08 -28.66
CA LYS A 112 -4.42 38.52 -29.90
C LYS A 112 -5.43 38.75 -31.02
N ASP A 113 -6.37 37.84 -31.21
CA ASP A 113 -7.39 37.95 -32.25
C ASP A 113 -8.31 39.16 -32.03
N THR A 114 -8.70 39.43 -30.77
CA THR A 114 -9.55 40.57 -30.38
C THR A 114 -8.83 41.93 -30.56
N ASN A 115 -7.54 42.01 -30.23
CA ASN A 115 -6.78 43.24 -30.42
C ASN A 115 -6.53 43.55 -31.90
N ILE A 116 -6.36 42.54 -32.75
CA ILE A 116 -6.17 42.73 -34.19
C ILE A 116 -7.48 43.17 -34.88
N SER A 117 -8.64 42.67 -34.44
CA SER A 117 -9.93 43.14 -34.97
C SER A 117 -10.22 44.60 -34.61
N ASN A 118 -9.80 45.05 -33.43
CA ASN A 118 -10.03 46.43 -32.98
C ASN A 118 -9.11 47.42 -33.70
N LEU A 119 -7.84 47.07 -33.92
CA LEU A 119 -6.88 47.90 -34.67
C LEU A 119 -7.23 48.05 -36.16
N GLN A 120 -7.88 47.04 -36.76
CA GLN A 120 -8.35 47.10 -38.15
C GLN A 120 -9.64 47.91 -38.33
N GLN A 121 -10.44 48.09 -37.29
CA GLN A 121 -11.62 48.97 -37.33
C GLN A 121 -11.25 50.43 -37.08
N GLU A 122 -10.32 50.69 -36.17
CA GLU A 122 -9.81 52.04 -35.89
C GLU A 122 -9.11 52.67 -37.11
N ASN A 123 -8.28 51.90 -37.83
CA ASN A 123 -7.64 52.37 -39.07
C ASN A 123 -8.60 52.60 -40.24
N ARG A 124 -9.80 51.97 -40.26
CA ARG A 124 -10.80 52.21 -41.31
C ARG A 124 -11.63 53.48 -41.07
N ASN A 125 -11.78 53.91 -39.82
CA ASN A 125 -12.56 55.10 -39.47
C ASN A 125 -11.76 56.40 -39.46
N SER A 126 -10.43 56.38 -39.42
CA SER A 126 -9.58 57.59 -39.54
C SER A 126 -9.17 57.93 -40.98
N GLY A 127 -9.58 57.14 -41.96
CA GLY A 127 -9.32 57.36 -43.40
C GLY A 127 -10.48 57.98 -44.18
N MET A 128 -11.54 58.44 -43.50
CA MET A 128 -12.66 59.21 -44.06
C MET A 128 -12.65 60.64 -43.53
#